data_AF-A0A7S1Z307-F1
#
_entry.id   AF-A0A7S1Z307-F1
#
_cell.length_a   1.000
_cell.length_b   1.000
_cell.length_c   1.000
_cell.angle_alpha   90.00
_cell.angle_beta   90.00
_cell.angle_gamma   90.00
#
_symmetry.space_group_name_H-M   'P 1'
#
loop_
_entity.id
_entity.type
_entity.pdbx_description
1 polymer ?
#
loop_
_entity_poly.entity_id
_entity_poly.type
_entity_poly.pdbx_seq_one_letter_code
_entity_poly.pdbx_strand_id
1 'polypeptide(L)'
;GEGGGFGGGNGDEHERRASRASSIASDDDGYFTPTEDSSFGVGGSASESEGPTASASAAKSEKKKKERQSVFHPKDLRMHATLMKAISSSQDRCLCLWSPKPESPMKSEALVSAMRRSASRGDGSWTHADTELYRRLVSWREEVACEGIGCAPARVCPLDLLVHVARRRPTTVPGLRRLCFHLPE
;
A
#
# COMPACT_ATOMS: atom_id res chain seq x y z
N GLY A 1 -67.86 -33.49 -7.06
CA GLY A 1 -66.97 -33.82 -5.93
C GLY A 1 -66.02 -32.67 -5.80
N GLU A 2 -66.11 -31.81 -4.78
CA GLU A 2 -65.77 -32.11 -3.37
C GLU A 2 -64.26 -32.37 -3.23
N GLY A 3 -63.47 -31.75 -2.35
CA GLY A 3 -63.63 -30.78 -1.26
C GLY A 3 -62.22 -30.18 -0.99
N GLY A 4 -62.04 -29.01 -0.36
CA GLY A 4 -62.09 -28.78 1.10
C GLY A 4 -60.83 -29.34 1.80
N GLY A 5 -60.05 -28.66 2.63
CA GLY A 5 -60.07 -27.32 3.23
C GLY A 5 -59.02 -27.24 4.38
N PHE A 6 -58.89 -26.04 4.99
CA PHE A 6 -58.38 -25.70 6.34
C PHE A 6 -56.88 -25.95 6.67
N GLY A 7 -56.15 -25.16 7.47
CA GLY A 7 -56.38 -23.98 8.34
C GLY A 7 -55.01 -23.33 8.66
N GLY A 8 -54.91 -22.04 9.02
CA GLY A 8 -54.97 -21.49 10.39
C GLY A 8 -53.67 -21.77 11.18
N GLY A 9 -52.97 -20.86 11.87
CA GLY A 9 -53.11 -19.44 12.20
C GLY A 9 -51.99 -19.04 13.18
N ASN A 10 -51.85 -17.72 13.38
CA ASN A 10 -51.29 -16.96 14.52
C ASN A 10 -49.87 -17.18 15.08
N GLY A 11 -49.20 -16.04 15.32
CA GLY A 11 -48.01 -15.92 16.16
C GLY A 11 -47.43 -14.50 16.20
N ASP A 12 -48.23 -13.53 16.65
CA ASP A 12 -47.74 -12.23 17.18
C ASP A 12 -47.07 -12.48 18.54
N GLU A 13 -45.81 -12.06 18.72
CA GLU A 13 -45.28 -11.78 20.06
C GLU A 13 -44.43 -10.50 20.09
N HIS A 14 -44.78 -9.72 21.11
CA HIS A 14 -44.33 -8.40 21.51
C HIS A 14 -42.88 -8.36 22.05
N GLU A 15 -42.17 -7.29 21.70
CA GLU A 15 -41.62 -6.29 22.64
C GLU A 15 -40.84 -6.76 23.89
N ARG A 16 -39.53 -6.42 23.96
CA ARG A 16 -38.86 -5.83 25.15
C ARG A 16 -37.38 -5.45 24.90
N ARG A 17 -37.17 -4.16 24.64
CA ARG A 17 -36.33 -3.19 25.36
C ARG A 17 -35.12 -3.72 26.16
N ALA A 18 -33.91 -3.26 25.82
CA ALA A 18 -32.91 -2.84 26.81
C ALA A 18 -31.89 -1.86 26.19
N SER A 19 -31.98 -0.62 26.64
CA SER A 19 -30.96 0.42 26.52
C SER A 19 -29.69 0.04 27.28
N ARG A 20 -28.52 0.33 26.72
CA ARG A 20 -27.34 0.63 27.56
C ARG A 20 -26.43 1.64 26.87
N ALA A 21 -26.58 2.89 27.30
CA ALA A 21 -25.54 3.89 27.22
C ALA A 21 -24.47 3.60 28.27
N SER A 22 -23.20 3.78 27.91
CA SER A 22 -22.08 4.11 28.80
C SER A 22 -20.88 4.40 27.88
N SER A 23 -20.53 5.66 27.61
CA SER A 23 -19.75 6.59 28.45
C SER A 23 -18.35 6.76 27.83
N ILE A 24 -18.18 7.93 27.22
CA ILE A 24 -16.99 8.80 27.17
C ILE A 24 -15.69 8.22 27.74
N ALA A 25 -14.68 8.14 26.89
CA ALA A 25 -13.32 8.50 27.24
C ALA A 25 -12.76 9.36 26.09
N SER A 26 -12.58 10.65 26.37
CA SER A 26 -11.72 11.54 25.59
C SER A 26 -10.28 11.12 25.83
N ASP A 27 -9.55 10.76 24.79
CA ASP A 27 -8.10 10.80 24.81
C ASP A 27 -7.64 11.85 23.79
N ASP A 28 -7.14 12.90 24.40
CA ASP A 28 -6.59 14.14 23.90
C ASP A 28 -5.12 13.91 23.50
N ASP A 29 -4.78 14.47 22.34
CA ASP A 29 -3.48 15.04 22.00
C ASP A 29 -2.24 14.15 21.84
N GLY A 30 -1.89 13.96 20.57
CA GLY A 30 -0.54 13.60 20.13
C GLY A 30 -0.25 14.10 18.72
N TYR A 31 -0.72 15.29 18.35
CA TYR A 31 -0.37 15.89 17.06
C TYR A 31 1.10 16.28 17.08
N PHE A 32 1.91 15.59 16.29
CA PHE A 32 3.33 15.85 16.13
C PHE A 32 3.52 17.21 15.43
N THR A 33 3.58 18.28 16.22
CA THR A 33 4.06 19.59 15.79
C THR A 33 5.56 19.62 16.05
N PRO A 34 6.42 19.68 15.01
CA PRO A 34 7.84 19.92 15.22
C PRO A 34 8.00 21.30 15.88
N THR A 35 8.42 21.33 17.14
CA THR A 35 8.83 22.56 17.80
C THR A 35 10.12 23.04 17.13
N GLU A 36 10.01 24.15 16.41
CA GLU A 36 11.11 24.88 15.83
C GLU A 36 11.82 25.64 16.94
N ASP A 37 12.71 24.97 17.66
CA ASP A 37 13.66 25.63 18.56
C ASP A 37 14.96 24.83 18.67
N SER A 38 15.95 25.21 17.87
CA SER A 38 17.28 25.43 18.43
C SER A 38 18.10 26.29 17.49
N SER A 39 18.11 27.56 17.88
CA SER A 39 19.03 28.63 17.55
C SER A 39 20.48 28.21 17.23
N PHE A 40 21.04 29.03 16.35
CA PHE A 40 22.44 29.16 15.97
C PHE A 40 23.43 29.11 17.14
N GLY A 41 24.50 28.31 16.97
CA GLY A 41 25.75 28.43 17.72
C GLY A 41 26.92 28.58 16.76
N VAL A 42 27.36 29.83 16.55
CA VAL A 42 28.57 30.21 15.82
C VAL A 42 29.75 30.31 16.81
N GLY A 43 30.91 29.79 16.40
CA GLY A 43 32.25 30.12 16.93
C GLY A 43 32.67 29.31 18.17
N GLY A 44 33.92 28.86 18.34
CA GLY A 44 35.16 29.02 17.60
C GLY A 44 36.35 28.74 18.55
N SER A 45 37.37 28.03 18.03
CA SER A 45 38.81 28.15 18.34
C SER A 45 39.40 27.88 19.74
N ALA A 46 40.32 26.89 19.82
CA ALA A 46 41.64 26.86 20.52
C ALA A 46 42.12 25.38 20.68
N SER A 47 43.15 24.90 19.95
CA SER A 47 44.59 24.74 20.33
C SER A 47 44.79 23.88 21.60
N GLU A 48 45.67 22.88 21.75
CA GLU A 48 46.83 22.28 21.07
C GLU A 48 47.13 20.97 21.85
N SER A 49 47.64 19.91 21.22
CA SER A 49 48.76 19.11 21.80
C SER A 49 49.30 18.10 20.77
N GLU A 50 50.59 18.22 20.48
CA GLU A 50 51.39 17.32 19.66
C GLU A 50 51.74 16.00 20.37
N GLY A 51 52.01 14.94 19.60
CA GLY A 51 52.67 13.72 20.11
C GLY A 51 52.46 12.47 19.26
N PRO A 52 53.50 11.91 18.58
CA PRO A 52 53.34 10.93 17.50
C PRO A 52 53.63 9.48 17.91
N THR A 53 52.97 8.49 17.28
CA THR A 53 53.54 7.14 17.09
C THR A 53 53.09 6.56 15.77
N ALA A 54 54.06 6.30 14.89
CA ALA A 54 53.87 5.55 13.66
C ALA A 54 53.51 4.08 13.97
N SER A 55 52.44 3.58 13.36
CA SER A 55 52.34 2.17 13.00
C SER A 55 51.55 2.05 11.72
N ALA A 56 52.28 1.73 10.66
CA ALA A 56 51.76 1.45 9.35
C ALA A 56 51.07 0.08 9.36
N SER A 57 49.74 0.09 9.36
CA SER A 57 48.94 -1.05 8.89
C SER A 57 47.90 -0.51 7.93
N ALA A 58 48.11 -0.81 6.66
CA ALA A 58 47.39 -0.31 5.50
C ALA A 58 45.88 -0.60 5.57
N ALA A 59 45.12 0.34 6.11
CA ALA A 59 43.68 0.43 5.89
C ALA A 59 43.46 1.06 4.52
N LYS A 60 43.01 0.25 3.55
CA LYS A 60 42.48 0.73 2.27
C LYS A 60 41.31 1.66 2.56
N SER A 61 41.58 2.96 2.50
CA SER A 61 40.59 4.01 2.60
C SER A 61 39.69 3.95 1.37
N GLU A 62 38.51 3.35 1.53
CA GLU A 62 37.42 3.48 0.58
C GLU A 62 37.02 4.96 0.52
N LYS A 63 37.42 5.64 -0.56
CA LYS A 63 36.95 6.98 -0.90
C LYS A 63 35.44 6.92 -1.14
N LYS A 64 34.66 7.15 -0.09
CA LYS A 64 33.22 7.38 -0.13
C LYS A 64 32.96 8.58 -1.04
N LYS A 65 32.59 8.30 -2.30
CA LYS A 65 32.27 9.30 -3.32
C LYS A 65 31.02 10.04 -2.83
N LYS A 66 31.20 11.22 -2.22
CA LYS A 66 30.09 12.12 -1.87
C LYS A 66 29.39 12.50 -3.16
N GLU A 67 28.30 11.80 -3.46
CA GLU A 67 27.41 12.12 -4.54
C GLU A 67 26.85 13.53 -4.27
N ARG A 68 27.29 14.50 -5.07
CA ARG A 68 26.80 15.87 -4.97
C ARG A 68 25.36 15.84 -5.44
N GLN A 69 24.40 15.90 -4.52
CA GLN A 69 23.02 16.17 -4.85
C GLN A 69 22.98 17.52 -5.59
N SER A 70 22.71 17.47 -6.90
CA SER A 70 22.57 18.68 -7.70
C SER A 70 21.23 19.31 -7.34
N VAL A 71 21.29 20.41 -6.60
CA VAL A 71 20.12 21.24 -6.32
C VAL A 71 19.79 21.98 -7.61
N PHE A 72 18.72 21.55 -8.29
CA PHE A 72 18.25 22.22 -9.50
C PHE A 72 17.35 23.39 -9.13
N HIS A 73 17.54 24.53 -9.81
CA HIS A 73 16.60 25.63 -9.68
C HIS A 73 15.27 25.25 -10.37
N PRO A 74 14.09 25.55 -9.79
CA PRO A 74 12.81 25.19 -10.39
C PRO A 74 12.57 25.66 -11.84
N LYS A 75 13.23 26.75 -12.26
CA LYS A 75 13.16 27.28 -13.62
C LYS A 75 13.86 26.36 -14.63
N ASP A 76 14.91 25.68 -14.21
CA ASP A 76 15.72 24.79 -15.03
C ASP A 76 15.15 23.36 -15.06
N LEU A 77 14.22 23.05 -14.16
CA LEU A 77 13.55 21.74 -14.08
C LEU A 77 12.94 21.33 -15.42
N ARG A 78 12.37 22.30 -16.16
CA ARG A 78 11.76 22.09 -17.48
C ARG A 78 12.76 21.67 -18.56
N MET A 79 14.04 22.00 -18.39
CA MET A 79 15.12 21.65 -19.32
C MET A 79 15.56 20.19 -19.15
N HIS A 80 15.23 19.55 -18.03
CA HIS A 80 15.59 18.16 -17.75
C HIS A 80 14.47 17.21 -18.18
N ALA A 81 14.47 16.83 -19.46
CA ALA A 81 13.44 15.96 -20.06
C ALA A 81 13.21 14.65 -19.28
N THR A 82 14.28 14.01 -18.80
CA THR A 82 14.19 12.76 -18.01
C THR A 82 13.46 12.98 -16.68
N LEU A 83 13.78 14.07 -15.97
CA LEU A 83 13.14 14.41 -14.70
C LEU A 83 11.68 14.78 -14.92
N MET A 84 11.38 15.61 -15.92
CA MET A 84 10.01 15.97 -16.26
C MET A 84 9.17 14.76 -16.65
N LYS A 85 9.74 13.79 -17.37
CA LYS A 85 9.08 12.51 -17.70
C LYS A 85 8.79 11.69 -16.43
N ALA A 86 9.74 11.62 -15.49
CA ALA A 86 9.54 10.93 -14.22
C ALA A 86 8.43 11.60 -13.39
N ILE A 87 8.42 12.94 -13.32
CA ILE A 87 7.38 13.71 -12.63
C ILE A 87 6.02 13.49 -13.28
N SER A 88 5.90 13.61 -14.61
CA SER A 88 4.66 13.35 -15.33
C SER A 88 4.14 11.95 -15.06
N SER A 89 5.02 10.94 -15.14
CA SER A 89 4.64 9.55 -14.85
C SER A 89 4.15 9.37 -13.41
N SER A 90 4.75 10.08 -12.46
CA SER A 90 4.30 10.07 -11.06
C SER A 90 2.94 10.75 -10.91
N GLN A 91 2.73 11.90 -11.57
CA GLN A 91 1.46 12.64 -11.52
C GLN A 91 0.33 11.84 -12.15
N ASP A 92 0.57 11.20 -13.29
CA ASP A 92 -0.40 10.34 -13.96
C ASP A 92 -0.82 9.17 -13.05
N ARG A 93 0.14 8.53 -12.38
CA ARG A 93 -0.14 7.46 -11.41
C ARG A 93 -0.93 7.96 -10.19
N CYS A 94 -0.57 9.14 -9.65
CA CYS A 94 -1.33 9.76 -8.57
C CYS A 94 -2.77 10.07 -8.99
N LEU A 95 -2.96 10.62 -10.19
CA LEU A 95 -4.28 10.90 -10.75
C LEU A 95 -5.09 9.63 -10.96
N CYS A 96 -4.49 8.54 -11.46
CA CYS A 96 -5.16 7.24 -11.55
C CYS A 96 -5.63 6.75 -10.17
N LEU A 97 -4.80 6.90 -9.15
CA LEU A 97 -5.12 6.48 -7.78
C LEU A 97 -6.23 7.33 -7.14
N TRP A 98 -6.39 8.58 -7.57
CA TRP A 98 -7.37 9.53 -7.05
C TRP A 98 -8.62 9.61 -7.94
N SER A 99 -8.60 9.00 -9.12
CA SER A 99 -9.75 9.02 -10.01
C SER A 99 -10.88 8.18 -9.41
N PRO A 100 -12.14 8.69 -9.40
CA PRO A 100 -13.29 7.94 -8.91
C PRO A 100 -13.69 6.82 -9.86
N LYS A 101 -12.98 6.64 -10.98
CA LYS A 101 -13.29 5.60 -11.96
C LYS A 101 -12.87 4.25 -11.38
N PRO A 102 -13.79 3.28 -11.29
CA PRO A 102 -13.45 1.96 -10.80
C PRO A 102 -12.40 1.33 -11.72
N GLU A 103 -11.31 0.87 -11.12
CA GLU A 103 -10.25 0.13 -11.80
C GLU A 103 -10.84 -1.15 -12.39
N SER A 104 -10.64 -1.39 -13.68
CA SER A 104 -11.20 -2.59 -14.30
C SER A 104 -10.45 -3.84 -13.82
N PRO A 105 -11.12 -4.77 -13.10
CA PRO A 105 -10.43 -5.91 -12.50
C PRO A 105 -9.83 -6.87 -13.53
N MET A 106 -10.31 -6.85 -14.78
CA MET A 106 -9.81 -7.70 -15.86
C MET A 106 -8.62 -7.09 -16.63
N LYS A 107 -8.27 -5.83 -16.36
CA LYS A 107 -7.20 -5.11 -17.08
C LYS A 107 -5.87 -5.03 -16.32
N SER A 108 -5.75 -5.70 -15.17
CA SER A 108 -4.47 -5.80 -14.45
C SER A 108 -3.40 -6.46 -15.35
N GLU A 109 -2.26 -5.79 -15.50
CA GLU A 109 -1.13 -6.31 -16.27
C GLU A 109 -0.60 -7.61 -15.68
N ALA A 110 -0.61 -7.74 -14.35
CA ALA A 110 -0.23 -8.98 -13.66
C ALA A 110 -1.17 -10.13 -14.01
N LEU A 111 -2.50 -9.89 -14.05
CA LEU A 111 -3.49 -10.89 -14.42
C LEU A 111 -3.31 -11.34 -15.88
N VAL A 112 -3.21 -10.38 -16.80
CA VAL A 112 -2.99 -10.66 -18.24
C VAL A 112 -1.70 -11.45 -18.43
N SER A 113 -0.63 -11.07 -17.75
CA SER A 113 0.65 -11.78 -17.79
C SER A 113 0.56 -13.18 -17.19
N ALA A 114 -0.21 -13.38 -16.12
CA ALA A 114 -0.44 -14.70 -15.52
C ALA A 114 -1.19 -15.62 -16.49
N MET A 115 -2.27 -15.14 -17.11
CA MET A 115 -3.05 -15.88 -18.10
C MET A 115 -2.25 -16.18 -19.38
N ARG A 116 -1.42 -15.25 -19.84
CA ARG A 116 -0.56 -15.45 -21.02
C ARG A 116 0.53 -16.51 -20.76
N ARG A 117 1.15 -16.48 -19.57
CA ARG A 117 2.15 -17.49 -19.17
C ARG A 117 1.52 -18.87 -19.05
N SER A 118 0.31 -18.97 -18.52
CA SER A 118 -0.37 -20.26 -18.43
C SER A 118 -0.70 -20.86 -19.79
N ALA A 119 -1.05 -20.03 -20.77
CA ALA A 119 -1.31 -20.47 -22.13
C ALA A 119 -0.05 -20.93 -22.89
N SER A 120 1.14 -20.47 -22.49
CA SER A 120 2.38 -20.67 -23.26
C SER A 120 3.33 -21.71 -22.69
N ARG A 121 3.34 -21.93 -21.36
CA ARG A 121 4.39 -22.72 -20.70
C ARG A 121 3.91 -23.99 -19.98
N GLY A 122 2.61 -24.23 -19.85
CA GLY A 122 2.05 -25.44 -19.24
C GLY A 122 2.34 -25.65 -17.74
N ASP A 123 3.34 -24.99 -17.18
CA ASP A 123 3.71 -25.06 -15.76
C ASP A 123 3.15 -23.86 -14.97
N GLY A 124 2.49 -24.15 -13.84
CA GLY A 124 1.90 -23.16 -12.95
C GLY A 124 0.76 -22.35 -13.58
N SER A 125 -0.16 -23.03 -14.27
CA SER A 125 -1.27 -22.42 -15.02
C SER A 125 -2.25 -21.65 -14.12
N TRP A 126 -2.73 -20.51 -14.60
CA TRP A 126 -3.84 -19.78 -14.00
C TRP A 126 -5.11 -20.60 -14.23
N THR A 127 -5.70 -21.10 -13.15
CA THR A 127 -6.84 -22.01 -13.22
C THR A 127 -8.18 -21.28 -13.07
N HIS A 128 -9.28 -22.00 -13.32
CA HIS A 128 -10.62 -21.50 -12.99
C HIS A 128 -10.75 -21.17 -11.50
N ALA A 129 -10.14 -21.98 -10.62
CA ALA A 129 -10.14 -21.76 -9.18
C ALA A 129 -9.39 -20.47 -8.77
N ASP A 130 -8.37 -20.07 -9.52
CA ASP A 130 -7.63 -18.82 -9.29
C ASP A 130 -8.44 -17.62 -9.78
N THR A 131 -9.15 -17.76 -10.89
CA THR A 131 -10.08 -16.74 -11.40
C THR A 131 -11.22 -16.48 -10.41
N GLU A 132 -11.81 -17.55 -9.87
CA GLU A 132 -12.89 -17.45 -8.90
C GLU A 132 -12.40 -16.81 -7.59
N LEU A 133 -11.26 -17.25 -7.07
CA LEU A 133 -10.66 -16.63 -5.88
C LEU A 133 -10.33 -15.14 -6.13
N TYR A 134 -9.76 -14.81 -7.28
CA TYR A 134 -9.47 -13.42 -7.66
C TYR A 134 -10.73 -12.56 -7.68
N ARG A 135 -11.84 -13.04 -8.26
CA ARG A 135 -13.12 -12.31 -8.27
C ARG A 135 -13.64 -12.05 -6.87
N ARG A 136 -13.58 -13.03 -5.98
CA ARG A 136 -13.98 -12.87 -4.57
C ARG A 136 -13.11 -11.86 -3.84
N LEU A 137 -11.80 -11.88 -4.08
CA LEU A 137 -10.87 -10.90 -3.52
C LEU A 137 -11.14 -9.48 -4.03
N VAL A 138 -11.53 -9.33 -5.30
CA VAL A 138 -11.94 -8.03 -5.86
C VAL A 138 -13.23 -7.53 -5.20
N SER A 139 -14.25 -8.39 -5.04
CA SER A 139 -15.50 -8.03 -4.32
C SER A 139 -15.19 -7.58 -2.89
N TRP A 140 -14.41 -8.38 -2.16
CA TRP A 140 -13.97 -8.04 -0.80
C TRP A 140 -13.24 -6.69 -0.74
N ARG A 141 -12.36 -6.41 -1.70
CA ARG A 141 -11.65 -5.13 -1.79
C ARG A 141 -12.62 -3.97 -1.98
N GLU A 142 -13.65 -4.12 -2.81
CA GLU A 142 -14.68 -3.11 -3.04
C GLU A 142 -15.56 -2.88 -1.81
N GLU A 143 -15.98 -3.96 -1.15
CA GLU A 143 -16.75 -3.92 0.10
C GLU A 143 -15.97 -3.19 1.20
N VAL A 144 -14.70 -3.55 1.45
CA VAL A 144 -13.86 -2.88 2.46
C VAL A 144 -13.63 -1.40 2.13
N ALA A 145 -13.43 -1.09 0.84
CA ALA A 145 -13.22 0.27 0.38
C ALA A 145 -14.46 1.14 0.61
N CYS A 146 -15.65 0.61 0.34
CA CYS A 146 -16.91 1.33 0.47
C CYS A 146 -17.39 1.40 1.93
N GLU A 147 -17.48 0.27 2.61
CA GLU A 147 -18.15 0.15 3.92
C GLU A 147 -17.21 0.42 5.10
N GLY A 148 -15.94 0.01 4.99
CA GLY A 148 -15.01 0.06 6.11
C GLY A 148 -14.30 1.41 6.26
N ILE A 149 -13.81 1.96 5.14
CA ILE A 149 -12.83 3.06 5.15
C ILE A 149 -13.32 4.28 4.36
N GLY A 150 -14.31 4.11 3.47
CA GLY A 150 -14.77 5.20 2.59
C GLY A 150 -13.66 5.71 1.67
N CYS A 151 -12.90 4.81 1.05
CA CYS A 151 -11.74 5.15 0.23
C CYS A 151 -11.78 4.48 -1.14
N ALA A 152 -10.89 4.88 -2.06
CA ALA A 152 -10.75 4.19 -3.34
C ALA A 152 -10.21 2.75 -3.12
N PRO A 153 -10.70 1.74 -3.83
CA PRO A 153 -10.21 0.35 -3.73
C PRO A 153 -8.68 0.22 -3.86
N ALA A 154 -8.04 1.09 -4.65
CA ALA A 154 -6.59 1.16 -4.81
C ALA A 154 -5.83 1.44 -3.50
N ARG A 155 -6.46 2.10 -2.53
CA ARG A 155 -5.88 2.37 -1.21
C ARG A 155 -5.98 1.20 -0.25
N VAL A 156 -6.93 0.29 -0.44
CA VAL A 156 -7.02 -0.95 0.34
C VAL A 156 -5.90 -1.89 -0.07
N CYS A 157 -5.81 -2.18 -1.37
CA CYS A 157 -4.69 -2.92 -1.96
C CYS A 157 -4.65 -2.74 -3.49
N PRO A 158 -3.49 -2.94 -4.14
CA PRO A 158 -3.39 -2.96 -5.59
C PRO A 158 -3.90 -4.29 -6.17
N LEU A 159 -4.48 -4.26 -7.38
CA LEU A 159 -4.97 -5.48 -8.05
C LEU A 159 -3.88 -6.53 -8.27
N ASP A 160 -2.65 -6.10 -8.56
CA ASP A 160 -1.53 -7.01 -8.82
C ASP A 160 -1.21 -7.88 -7.61
N LEU A 161 -1.36 -7.34 -6.39
CA LEU A 161 -1.21 -8.13 -5.17
C LEU A 161 -2.30 -9.21 -5.08
N LEU A 162 -3.55 -8.89 -5.45
CA LEU A 162 -4.64 -9.87 -5.45
C LEU A 162 -4.40 -11.01 -6.44
N VAL A 163 -3.80 -10.72 -7.60
CA VAL A 163 -3.36 -11.76 -8.56
C VAL A 163 -2.33 -12.68 -7.93
N HIS A 164 -1.34 -12.13 -7.22
CA HIS A 164 -0.33 -12.92 -6.53
C HIS A 164 -0.91 -13.76 -5.38
N VAL A 165 -1.85 -13.21 -4.61
CA VAL A 165 -2.55 -13.91 -3.53
C VAL A 165 -3.41 -15.05 -4.09
N ALA A 166 -4.18 -14.80 -5.14
CA ALA A 166 -5.01 -15.82 -5.78
C ALA A 166 -4.18 -17.00 -6.28
N ARG A 167 -3.01 -16.72 -6.88
CA ARG A 167 -2.12 -17.75 -7.42
C ARG A 167 -1.31 -18.50 -6.36
N ARG A 168 -0.78 -17.81 -5.35
CA ARG A 168 0.14 -18.40 -4.36
C ARG A 168 -0.52 -18.87 -3.06
N ARG A 169 -1.76 -18.44 -2.81
CA ARG A 169 -2.62 -18.83 -1.67
C ARG A 169 -1.87 -18.83 -0.33
N PRO A 170 -1.31 -17.69 0.10
CA PRO A 170 -0.62 -17.62 1.39
C PRO A 170 -1.60 -17.95 2.52
N THR A 171 -1.30 -18.99 3.30
CA THR A 171 -2.08 -19.38 4.49
C THR A 171 -1.56 -18.75 5.78
N THR A 172 -0.46 -18.01 5.70
CA THR A 172 0.21 -17.41 6.86
C THR A 172 0.46 -15.92 6.62
N VAL A 173 0.40 -15.12 7.69
CA VAL A 173 0.68 -13.67 7.64
C VAL A 173 2.08 -13.38 7.08
N PRO A 174 3.16 -14.09 7.47
CA PRO A 174 4.48 -13.90 6.85
C PRO A 174 4.50 -14.23 5.35
N GLY A 175 3.73 -15.25 4.93
CA GLY A 175 3.56 -15.59 3.52
C GLY A 175 2.94 -14.43 2.73
N LEU A 176 1.89 -13.82 3.27
CA LEU A 176 1.23 -12.66 2.66
C LEU A 176 2.16 -11.44 2.61
N ARG A 177 2.89 -11.13 3.70
CA ARG A 177 3.84 -10.00 3.73
C ARG A 177 4.90 -10.11 2.64
N ARG A 178 5.41 -11.31 2.36
CA ARG A 178 6.37 -11.54 1.26
C ARG A 178 5.82 -11.25 -0.13
N LEU A 179 4.49 -11.20 -0.30
CA LEU A 179 3.85 -10.80 -1.56
C LEU A 179 3.64 -9.28 -1.64
N CYS A 180 3.47 -8.60 -0.51
CA CYS A 180 3.23 -7.16 -0.46
C CYS A 180 4.49 -6.33 -0.75
N PHE A 181 5.68 -6.86 -0.42
CA PHE A 181 6.95 -6.16 -0.57
C PHE A 181 7.72 -6.74 -1.76
N HIS A 182 7.60 -6.07 -2.91
CA HIS A 182 8.56 -6.25 -4.00
C HIS A 182 9.68 -5.22 -3.77
N LEU A 183 10.90 -5.67 -3.48
CA LEU A 183 12.06 -4.79 -3.54
C LEU A 183 12.26 -4.36 -5.00
N PRO A 184 12.49 -3.07 -5.28
CA PRO A 184 12.88 -2.64 -6.63
C PRO A 184 14.21 -3.33 -7.00
N GLU A 185 14.29 -3.85 -8.23
CA GLU A 185 15.54 -4.32 -8.85
C GLU A 185 16.45 -3.16 -9.25
#